data_AF-A0A2X2K5A8-F1
#
_entry.id   AF-A0A2X2K5A8-F1
#
_cell.length_a   1.000
_cell.length_b   1.000
_cell.length_c   1.000
_cell.angle_alpha   90.00
_cell.angle_beta   90.00
_cell.angle_gamma   90.00
#
_symmetry.space_group_name_H-M   'P 1'
#
loop_
_entity.id
_entity.type
_entity.pdbx_description
1 polymer ?
#
loop_
_entity_poly.entity_id
_entity_poly.type
_entity_poly.pdbx_seq_one_letter_code
_entity_poly.pdbx_strand_id
1 'polypeptide(L)' 'MALLKISSSIKDIFYDGSFKREDDSVETLRSTIKALEISGENQIKSHILYEVLMIYRLLDSRYA' A
#
# COMPACT_ATOMS: atom_id res chain seq x y z
N MET A 1 -4.17 3.09 10.11
CA MET A 1 -4.53 4.23 9.24
C MET A 1 -3.93 4.11 7.83
N ALA A 2 -2.64 3.80 7.67
CA ALA A 2 -1.97 3.74 6.36
C ALA A 2 -2.65 2.83 5.32
N LEU A 3 -3.03 1.61 5.70
CA LEU A 3 -3.75 0.69 4.79
C LEU A 3 -5.07 1.29 4.31
N LEU A 4 -5.85 1.92 5.21
CA LEU A 4 -7.12 2.56 4.85
C LEU A 4 -6.91 3.73 3.88
N LYS A 5 -5.89 4.56 4.10
CA LYS A 5 -5.55 5.66 3.19
C LYS A 5 -5.17 5.15 1.79
N ILE A 6 -4.36 4.10 1.72
CA ILE A 6 -4.03 3.43 0.46
C ILE A 6 -5.30 2.87 -0.21
N SER A 7 -6.14 2.16 0.54
CA SER A 7 -7.39 1.60 -0.01
C SER A 7 -8.35 2.70 -0.50
N SER A 8 -8.43 3.83 0.21
CA SER A 8 -9.22 4.99 -0.20
C SER A 8 -8.66 5.61 -1.48
N SER A 9 -7.36 5.86 -1.56
CA SER A 9 -6.70 6.38 -2.76
C SER A 9 -6.99 5.49 -3.99
N ILE A 10 -6.93 4.17 -3.83
CA ILE A 10 -7.26 3.21 -4.90
C ILE A 10 -8.73 3.28 -5.30
N LYS A 11 -9.64 3.32 -4.32
CA LYS A 11 -11.08 3.45 -4.57
C LYS A 11 -11.39 4.73 -5.35
N ASP A 12 -10.75 5.82 -5.00
CA ASP A 12 -11.04 7.14 -5.55
C ASP A 12 -10.60 7.30 -7.02
N ILE A 13 -9.70 6.43 -7.53
CA ILE A 13 -9.35 6.37 -8.97
C ILE A 13 -10.59 6.22 -9.84
N PHE A 14 -11.58 5.42 -9.41
CA PHE A 14 -12.80 5.20 -10.18
C PHE A 14 -13.63 6.48 -10.38
N TYR A 15 -13.55 7.41 -9.43
CA TYR A 15 -14.31 8.65 -9.44
C TYR A 15 -13.51 9.82 -10.02
N ASP A 16 -12.23 9.91 -9.66
CA ASP A 16 -11.37 11.05 -10.00
C ASP A 16 -10.62 10.85 -11.32
N GLY A 17 -10.52 9.60 -11.81
CA GLY A 17 -9.75 9.25 -13.02
C GLY A 17 -8.24 9.40 -12.89
N SER A 18 -7.74 9.79 -11.70
CA SER A 18 -6.32 10.03 -11.40
C SER A 18 -5.88 9.31 -10.14
N PHE A 19 -4.61 8.95 -10.05
CA PHE A 19 -4.02 8.35 -8.86
C PHE A 19 -3.51 9.40 -7.87
N LYS A 20 -4.01 9.38 -6.63
CA LYS A 20 -3.53 10.26 -5.56
C LYS A 20 -2.49 9.56 -4.70
N ARG A 21 -1.23 9.98 -4.81
CA ARG A 21 -0.12 9.41 -4.02
C ARG A 21 -0.30 9.67 -2.52
N GLU A 22 0.05 8.67 -1.72
CA GLU A 22 -0.05 8.60 -0.26
C GLU A 22 1.31 8.15 0.29
N ASP A 23 2.36 8.89 -0.02
CA ASP A 23 3.77 8.51 0.20
C ASP A 23 4.06 8.16 1.67
N ASP A 24 3.51 8.93 2.62
CA ASP A 24 3.63 8.65 4.07
C ASP A 24 3.00 7.31 4.45
N SER A 25 1.87 6.96 3.83
CA SER A 25 1.18 5.69 4.07
C SER A 25 1.97 4.52 3.49
N VAL A 26 2.58 4.71 2.32
CA VAL A 26 3.47 3.72 1.69
C VAL A 26 4.69 3.46 2.57
N GLU A 27 5.37 4.50 3.06
CA GLU A 27 6.53 4.36 3.94
C GLU A 27 6.17 3.69 5.27
N THR A 28 5.01 4.01 5.84
CA THR A 28 4.48 3.35 7.05
C THR A 28 4.27 1.85 6.82
N LEU A 29 3.69 1.48 5.67
CA LEU A 29 3.46 0.08 5.30
C LEU A 29 4.76 -0.68 5.03
N ARG A 30 5.73 -0.06 4.33
CA ARG A 30 7.07 -0.64 4.12
C ARG A 30 7.78 -0.92 5.43
N SER A 31 7.75 0.04 6.36
CA SER A 31 8.34 -0.11 7.69
C SER A 31 7.66 -1.22 8.49
N THR A 32 6.34 -1.35 8.37
CA THR A 32 5.56 -2.42 9.01
C THR A 32 5.93 -3.80 8.45
N ILE A 33 6.05 -3.95 7.13
CA ILE A 33 6.49 -5.20 6.48
C ILE A 33 7.87 -5.59 6.99
N LYS A 34 8.82 -4.64 6.99
CA LYS A 34 10.18 -4.88 7.47
C LYS A 34 10.20 -5.34 8.94
N ALA A 35 9.38 -4.74 9.80
CA ALA A 35 9.28 -5.14 11.20
C ALA A 35 8.73 -6.57 11.35
N LEU A 36 7.70 -6.94 10.58
CA LEU A 36 7.12 -8.29 10.58
C LEU A 36 8.09 -9.35 10.04
N GLU A 37 8.87 -9.00 9.01
CA GLU A 37 9.90 -9.89 8.47
C GLU A 37 11.03 -10.13 9.47
N ILE A 38 11.51 -9.07 10.13
CA ILE A 38 12.58 -9.16 11.14
C ILE A 38 12.14 -9.98 12.36
N SER A 39 10.90 -9.81 12.82
CA SER A 39 10.38 -10.60 13.95
C SER A 39 10.13 -12.06 13.59
N GLY A 40 10.07 -12.40 12.29
CA GLY A 40 9.68 -13.73 11.82
C GLY A 40 8.20 -14.05 12.09
N GLU A 41 7.43 -13.09 12.59
CA GLU A 41 6.03 -13.29 12.95
C GLU A 41 5.11 -12.96 11.78
N ASN A 42 3.98 -13.67 11.72
CA ASN A 42 2.87 -13.32 10.82
C ASN A 42 3.30 -13.14 9.34
N GLN A 43 4.08 -14.08 8.80
CA GLN A 43 4.52 -14.15 7.39
C GLN A 43 3.37 -13.91 6.39
N ILE A 44 2.17 -14.41 6.69
CA ILE A 44 0.98 -14.20 5.86
C ILE A 44 0.60 -12.71 5.84
N LYS A 45 0.66 -12.01 6.98
CA LYS A 45 0.34 -10.58 7.05
C LYS A 45 1.36 -9.74 6.28
N SER A 46 2.67 -10.00 6.45
CA SER A 46 3.69 -9.26 5.70
C SER A 46 3.54 -9.47 4.19
N HIS A 47 3.24 -10.69 3.75
CA HIS A 47 2.96 -10.99 2.36
C HIS A 47 1.76 -10.22 1.80
N ILE A 48 0.63 -10.22 2.50
CA ILE A 48 -0.57 -9.46 2.09
C ILE A 48 -0.26 -7.96 1.98
N LEU A 49 0.47 -7.40 2.95
CA LEU A 49 0.85 -5.98 2.90
C LEU A 49 1.77 -5.68 1.71
N TYR A 50 2.66 -6.61 1.36
CA TYR A 50 3.51 -6.50 0.16
C TYR A 50 2.68 -6.50 -1.12
N GLU A 51 1.70 -7.40 -1.26
CA GLU A 51 0.80 -7.45 -2.41
C GLU A 51 0.00 -6.14 -2.57
N VAL A 52 -0.50 -5.56 -1.47
CA VAL A 52 -1.16 -4.26 -1.49
C VAL A 52 -0.23 -3.17 -2.03
N LEU A 53 1.02 -3.12 -1.59
CA LEU A 53 2.00 -2.15 -2.11
C LEU A 53 2.35 -2.41 -3.58
N MET A 54 2.31 -3.66 -4.03
CA MET A 54 2.52 -4.00 -5.44
C MET A 54 1.38 -3.48 -6.32
N ILE A 55 0.13 -3.71 -5.92
CA ILE A 55 -1.05 -3.16 -6.59
C ILE A 55 -0.98 -1.64 -6.61
N TYR A 56 -0.64 -1.02 -5.49
CA TYR A 56 -0.49 0.43 -5.37
C TYR A 56 0.50 0.99 -6.41
N ARG A 57 1.68 0.38 -6.55
CA ARG A 57 2.70 0.79 -7.54
C ARG A 57 2.24 0.60 -8.99
N LEU A 58 1.49 -0.47 -9.27
CA LEU A 58 0.94 -0.70 -10.61
C LEU A 58 -0.08 0.37 -10.98
N LEU A 59 -0.92 0.77 -10.02
CA LEU A 59 -1.91 1.82 -10.22
C LEU A 59 -1.26 3.21 -10.35
N ASP A 60 -0.27 3.52 -9.52
CA ASP A 60 0.57 4.71 -9.66
C ASP A 60 1.17 4.81 -11.07
N SER A 61 1.80 3.75 -11.55
CA SER A 61 2.39 3.71 -12.90
C SER A 61 1.38 3.89 -14.03
N ARG A 62 0.09 3.62 -13.79
CA ARG A 62 -0.95 3.64 -14.83
C ARG A 62 -1.78 4.92 -14.84
N TYR A 63 -1.96 5.55 -13.69
CA TYR A 63 -2.96 6.60 -13.47
C TYR A 63 -2.38 7.90 -12.87
N ALA A 64 -1.07 7.97 -12.60
CA ALA A 64 -0.42 9.17 -12.05
C ALA A 64 0.16 10.10 -13.13
#